data_AF-A0A936DNZ5-F1
#
_entry.id   AF-A0A936DNZ5-F1
#
_cell.length_a   1.000
_cell.length_b   1.000
_cell.length_c   1.000
_cell.angle_alpha   90.00
_cell.angle_beta   90.00
_cell.angle_gamma   90.00
#
_symmetry.space_group_name_H-M   'P 1'
#
loop_
_entity.id
_entity.type
_entity.pdbx_description
1 polymer ?
#
loop_
_entity_poly.entity_id
_entity_poly.type
_entity_poly.pdbx_seq_one_letter_code
_entity_poly.pdbx_strand_id
1 'polypeptide(L)'
;MKQVESEQGFNPGGVSSRIVGSHIRHKIEEARAQIQTAALSDRPAILLIYNSIDPWQSFGTEQHDFICAMYGELTMHVRVADRQFGPALHGRNATLRTGFNSSFSGVGHLRRHAEGAAVTVYENVYAAHPLPFDKLPHCINVVRVEIDAQPVIPADAASRRG
;
A
#
# COMPACT_ATOMS: atom_id res chain seq x y z
N MET A 1 28.19 22.17 0.71
CA MET A 1 26.79 21.93 0.31
C MET A 1 26.82 21.00 -0.89
N LYS A 2 26.19 19.84 -0.83
CA LYS A 2 26.19 18.86 -1.93
C LYS A 2 24.74 18.59 -2.30
N GLN A 3 24.34 19.21 -3.41
CA GLN A 3 23.08 19.01 -4.12
C GLN A 3 23.29 17.79 -5.01
N VAL A 4 22.39 16.80 -4.92
CA VAL A 4 22.25 15.75 -5.93
C VAL A 4 20.77 15.70 -6.27
N GLU A 5 20.36 16.60 -7.16
CA GLU A 5 19.11 16.49 -7.88
C GLU A 5 19.31 15.43 -8.96
N SER A 6 18.75 14.24 -8.77
CA SER A 6 18.56 13.32 -9.88
C SER A 6 17.28 13.73 -10.61
N GLU A 7 17.46 14.53 -11.65
CA GLU A 7 16.43 14.79 -12.65
C GLU A 7 16.06 13.48 -13.37
N GLN A 8 14.90 12.91 -13.03
CA GLN A 8 14.09 12.20 -14.01
C GLN A 8 12.81 13.02 -14.19
N GLY A 9 12.82 13.77 -15.29
CA GLY A 9 11.84 14.80 -15.62
C GLY A 9 10.40 14.26 -15.65
N PHE A 10 9.55 14.92 -14.87
CA PHE A 10 8.11 14.90 -15.04
C PHE A 10 7.77 15.72 -16.30
N ASN A 11 7.18 15.09 -17.31
CA ASN A 11 6.79 15.75 -18.55
C ASN A 11 5.27 16.06 -18.51
N PRO A 12 4.85 17.33 -18.37
CA PRO A 12 3.46 17.69 -18.08
C PRO A 12 2.52 17.59 -19.29
N GLY A 13 3.04 17.23 -20.48
CA GLY A 13 2.26 17.06 -21.72
C GLY A 13 2.18 15.63 -22.25
N GLY A 14 2.82 14.66 -21.59
CA GLY A 14 2.72 13.25 -21.94
C GLY A 14 1.66 12.60 -21.06
N VAL A 15 0.76 11.80 -21.63
CA VAL A 15 -0.08 10.88 -20.85
C VAL A 15 0.87 10.01 -20.04
N SER A 16 1.05 10.35 -18.75
CA SER A 16 1.89 9.60 -17.84
C SER A 16 1.40 8.16 -17.91
N SER A 17 2.21 7.25 -18.43
CA SER A 17 1.96 5.80 -18.42
C SER A 17 2.10 5.29 -16.98
N ARG A 18 1.31 5.86 -16.07
CA ARG A 18 1.51 5.74 -14.64
C ARG A 18 1.07 4.35 -14.24
N ILE A 19 2.05 3.55 -13.83
CA ILE A 19 1.75 2.29 -13.14
C ILE A 19 1.11 2.69 -11.81
N VAL A 20 -0.16 2.33 -11.64
CA VAL A 20 -0.97 2.63 -10.45
C VAL A 20 -0.23 2.23 -9.19
N GLY A 21 -0.20 3.11 -8.18
CA GLY A 21 0.49 2.88 -6.91
C GLY A 21 2.02 3.01 -6.95
N SER A 22 2.64 3.31 -8.10
CA SER A 22 4.10 3.49 -8.20
C SER A 22 4.66 4.54 -7.23
N HIS A 23 3.97 5.67 -7.07
CA HIS A 23 4.36 6.72 -6.13
C HIS A 23 4.36 6.23 -4.68
N ILE A 24 3.29 5.53 -4.27
CA ILE A 24 3.16 4.98 -2.92
C ILE A 24 4.22 3.90 -2.67
N ARG A 25 4.48 3.00 -3.64
CA ARG A 25 5.54 1.98 -3.53
C ARG A 25 6.90 2.61 -3.29
N HIS A 26 7.21 3.66 -4.06
CA HIS A 26 8.46 4.38 -3.89
C HIS A 26 8.60 4.96 -2.47
N LYS A 27 7.53 5.56 -1.93
CA LYS A 27 7.52 6.10 -0.56
C LYS A 27 7.69 5.03 0.52
N ILE A 28 7.10 3.84 0.33
CA ILE A 28 7.29 2.71 1.25
C ILE A 28 8.76 2.23 1.22
N GLU A 29 9.37 2.14 0.03
CA GLU A 29 10.78 1.76 -0.12
C GLU A 29 11.72 2.79 0.54
N GLU A 30 11.49 4.09 0.31
CA GLU A 30 12.26 5.18 0.94
C GLU A 30 12.18 5.13 2.48
N ALA A 31 10.99 4.83 3.02
CA ALA A 31 10.74 4.80 4.46
C ALA A 31 11.18 3.49 5.13
N ARG A 32 11.70 2.50 4.39
CA ARG A 32 11.95 1.14 4.88
C ARG A 32 12.82 1.09 6.13
N ALA A 33 13.88 1.90 6.19
CA ALA A 33 14.76 1.95 7.37
C ALA A 33 14.04 2.50 8.62
N GLN A 34 13.19 3.52 8.44
CA GLN A 34 12.41 4.12 9.52
C GLN A 34 11.35 3.13 10.03
N ILE A 35 10.67 2.47 9.10
CA ILE A 35 9.68 1.43 9.35
C ILE A 35 10.28 0.25 10.13
N GLN A 36 11.47 -0.22 9.73
CA GLN A 36 12.16 -1.31 10.44
C GLN A 36 12.55 -0.90 11.86
N THR A 37 12.97 0.35 12.06
CA THR A 37 13.29 0.88 13.39
C THR A 37 12.03 0.96 14.27
N ALA A 38 10.90 1.39 13.72
CA ALA A 38 9.63 1.44 14.45
C ALA A 38 9.16 0.04 14.89
N ALA A 39 9.36 -0.98 14.07
CA ALA A 39 9.02 -2.37 14.40
C ALA A 39 9.77 -2.93 15.62
N LEU A 40 10.99 -2.46 15.89
CA LEU A 40 11.75 -2.86 17.07
C LEU A 40 11.11 -2.39 18.38
N SER A 41 10.16 -1.46 18.32
CA SER A 41 9.53 -0.87 19.51
C SER A 41 8.29 -1.64 19.99
N ASP A 42 7.97 -2.81 19.42
CA ASP A 42 6.82 -3.67 19.76
C ASP A 42 5.48 -2.89 19.79
N ARG A 43 5.34 -1.92 18.88
CA ARG A 43 4.21 -0.98 18.83
C ARG A 43 3.65 -0.89 17.41
N PRO A 44 2.32 -0.68 17.27
CA PRO A 44 1.73 -0.37 15.98
C PRO A 44 2.35 0.90 15.38
N ALA A 45 2.65 0.85 14.09
CA ALA A 45 3.30 1.94 13.37
C ALA A 45 2.55 2.24 12.06
N ILE A 46 2.38 3.52 11.73
CA ILE A 46 1.69 3.96 10.52
C ILE A 46 2.65 4.80 9.70
N LEU A 47 2.87 4.42 8.43
CA LEU A 47 3.61 5.26 7.49
C LEU A 47 2.68 6.34 6.95
N LEU A 48 2.87 7.60 7.33
CA LEU A 48 2.09 8.72 6.80
C LEU A 48 2.73 9.30 5.54
N ILE A 49 2.01 9.28 4.43
CA ILE A 49 2.40 9.86 3.14
C ILE A 49 1.66 11.18 2.95
N TYR A 50 2.43 12.23 2.69
CA TYR A 50 1.95 13.56 2.37
C TYR A 50 2.40 13.95 0.96
N ASN A 51 1.46 14.29 0.09
CA ASN A 51 1.76 14.74 -1.26
C ASN A 51 1.89 16.28 -1.28
N SER A 52 3.11 16.79 -1.15
CA SER A 52 3.38 18.22 -1.21
C SER A 52 3.51 18.78 -2.62
N ILE A 53 3.50 17.92 -3.65
CA ILE A 53 3.77 18.30 -5.04
C ILE A 53 2.47 18.69 -5.75
N ASP A 54 1.37 17.99 -5.45
CA ASP A 54 0.06 18.31 -5.99
C ASP A 54 -0.74 19.16 -4.98
N PRO A 55 -1.13 20.41 -5.32
CA PRO A 55 -1.95 21.24 -4.45
C PRO A 55 -3.29 20.59 -4.08
N TRP A 56 -3.81 19.71 -4.95
CA TRP A 56 -5.08 19.01 -4.74
C TRP A 56 -4.89 17.68 -3.98
N GLN A 57 -3.63 17.26 -3.77
CA GLN A 57 -3.26 16.01 -3.08
C GLN A 57 -3.99 14.77 -3.62
N SER A 58 -4.39 14.81 -4.90
CA SER A 58 -5.12 13.73 -5.57
C SER A 58 -4.16 12.89 -6.41
N PHE A 59 -3.25 13.51 -7.15
CA PHE A 59 -2.48 12.83 -8.18
C PHE A 59 -1.47 11.82 -7.61
N GLY A 60 -1.74 10.51 -7.76
CA GLY A 60 -0.85 9.43 -7.30
C GLY A 60 -0.99 9.12 -5.80
N THR A 61 -2.02 9.67 -5.17
CA THR A 61 -2.42 9.48 -3.78
C THR A 61 -3.92 9.24 -3.68
N GLU A 62 -4.52 8.69 -4.74
CA GLU A 62 -5.89 8.21 -4.73
C GLU A 62 -5.98 6.87 -4.00
N GLN A 63 -7.17 6.51 -3.52
CA GLN A 63 -7.37 5.26 -2.79
C GLN A 63 -6.85 4.03 -3.55
N HIS A 64 -7.06 3.98 -4.86
CA HIS A 64 -6.63 2.87 -5.69
C HIS A 64 -5.08 2.78 -5.79
N ASP A 65 -4.36 3.90 -5.69
CA ASP A 65 -2.89 3.89 -5.62
C ASP A 65 -2.39 3.20 -4.35
N PHE A 66 -2.99 3.48 -3.20
CA PHE A 66 -2.63 2.83 -1.94
C PHE A 66 -2.90 1.33 -1.99
N ILE A 67 -4.11 0.94 -2.39
CA ILE A 67 -4.49 -0.48 -2.46
C ILE A 67 -3.61 -1.24 -3.44
N CYS A 68 -3.39 -0.72 -4.65
CA CYS A 68 -2.55 -1.39 -5.65
C CYS A 68 -1.06 -1.40 -5.25
N ALA A 69 -0.58 -0.38 -4.55
CA ALA A 69 0.80 -0.38 -4.05
C ALA A 69 1.00 -1.44 -2.97
N MET A 70 0.05 -1.55 -2.05
CA MET A 70 0.10 -2.47 -0.93
C MET A 70 -0.08 -3.92 -1.39
N TYR A 71 -1.08 -4.17 -2.23
CA TYR A 71 -1.56 -5.53 -2.52
C TYR A 71 -1.47 -5.93 -3.99
N GLY A 72 -0.90 -5.09 -4.86
CA GLY A 72 -0.81 -5.36 -6.29
C GLY A 72 -2.13 -5.07 -7.02
N GLU A 73 -2.14 -5.21 -8.35
CA GLU A 73 -3.33 -4.90 -9.15
C GLU A 73 -4.47 -5.89 -8.86
N LEU A 74 -5.67 -5.37 -8.56
CA LEU A 74 -6.86 -6.20 -8.35
C LEU A 74 -7.30 -6.85 -9.66
N THR A 75 -7.26 -8.19 -9.72
CA THR A 75 -7.75 -8.97 -10.86
C THR A 75 -9.02 -9.71 -10.46
N MET A 76 -10.14 -9.32 -11.05
CA MET A 76 -11.44 -9.95 -10.81
C MET A 76 -11.71 -11.06 -11.84
N HIS A 77 -12.08 -12.24 -11.37
CA HIS A 77 -12.54 -13.32 -12.24
C HIS A 77 -14.06 -13.23 -12.36
N VAL A 78 -14.58 -13.11 -13.58
CA VAL A 78 -16.02 -13.16 -13.84
C VAL A 78 -16.34 -14.50 -14.47
N ARG A 79 -17.14 -15.32 -13.79
CA ARG A 79 -17.67 -16.55 -14.37
C ARG A 79 -18.91 -16.20 -15.18
N VAL A 80 -18.75 -16.17 -16.51
CA VAL A 80 -19.79 -15.69 -17.43
C VAL A 80 -21.01 -16.62 -17.47
N ALA A 81 -20.82 -17.92 -17.20
CA ALA A 81 -21.87 -18.94 -17.26
C ALA A 81 -22.98 -18.74 -16.22
N ASP A 82 -22.64 -18.29 -15.01
CA ASP A 82 -23.56 -18.07 -13.89
C ASP A 82 -23.58 -16.62 -13.40
N ARG A 83 -22.87 -15.71 -14.08
CA ARG A 83 -22.74 -14.28 -13.75
C ARG A 83 -22.24 -14.05 -12.32
N GLN A 84 -21.42 -14.97 -11.80
CA GLN A 84 -20.83 -14.84 -10.48
C GLN A 84 -19.41 -14.29 -10.54
N PHE A 85 -19.03 -13.54 -9.51
CA PHE A 85 -17.65 -13.17 -9.27
C PHE A 85 -16.92 -14.34 -8.61
N GLY A 86 -15.79 -14.73 -9.19
CA GLY A 86 -14.80 -15.58 -8.53
C GLY A 86 -13.94 -14.77 -7.55
N PRO A 87 -13.09 -15.45 -6.76
CA PRO A 87 -12.19 -14.78 -5.82
C PRO A 87 -11.28 -13.78 -6.52
N ALA A 88 -10.96 -12.69 -5.83
CA ALA A 88 -10.10 -11.65 -6.36
C ALA A 88 -8.63 -12.09 -6.26
N LEU A 89 -7.91 -12.04 -7.39
CA LEU A 89 -6.47 -12.27 -7.40
C LEU A 89 -5.74 -10.94 -7.21
N HIS A 90 -4.75 -10.97 -6.33
CA HIS A 90 -3.85 -9.84 -6.07
C HIS A 90 -2.65 -9.93 -7.02
N GLY A 91 -2.35 -8.81 -7.68
CA GLY A 91 -1.45 -8.73 -8.83
C GLY A 91 0.05 -8.79 -8.51
N ARG A 92 0.87 -8.61 -9.55
CA ARG A 92 2.33 -8.48 -9.40
C ARG A 92 2.62 -7.10 -8.74
N ASN A 93 3.84 -6.88 -8.26
CA ASN A 93 4.23 -5.59 -7.62
C ASN A 93 3.52 -5.25 -6.30
N ALA A 94 2.93 -6.23 -5.60
CA ALA A 94 2.50 -6.04 -4.22
C ALA A 94 3.72 -5.77 -3.32
N THR A 95 3.63 -4.72 -2.51
CA THR A 95 4.69 -4.36 -1.55
C THR A 95 4.53 -5.11 -0.25
N LEU A 96 3.32 -5.60 0.07
CA LEU A 96 3.01 -6.31 1.31
C LEU A 96 2.71 -7.78 1.00
N ARG A 97 3.31 -8.67 1.78
CA ARG A 97 3.12 -10.12 1.72
C ARG A 97 3.61 -10.73 3.03
N THR A 98 3.23 -11.97 3.31
CA THR A 98 3.74 -12.70 4.47
C THR A 98 5.28 -12.67 4.51
N GLY A 99 5.84 -12.19 5.62
CA GLY A 99 7.29 -12.10 5.84
C GLY A 99 7.99 -10.91 5.16
N PHE A 100 7.27 -10.01 4.49
CA PHE A 100 7.87 -8.83 3.84
C PHE A 100 7.01 -7.58 4.10
N ASN A 101 7.65 -6.52 4.60
CA ASN A 101 6.97 -5.28 4.99
C ASN A 101 5.85 -5.49 6.05
N SER A 102 6.05 -6.44 6.96
CA SER A 102 5.18 -6.68 8.12
C SER A 102 5.50 -5.78 9.33
N SER A 103 6.53 -4.95 9.23
CA SER A 103 7.07 -4.08 10.29
C SER A 103 6.20 -2.87 10.64
N PHE A 104 5.15 -2.59 9.86
CA PHE A 104 4.23 -1.49 10.09
C PHE A 104 2.80 -1.94 9.87
N SER A 105 1.89 -1.26 10.55
CA SER A 105 0.49 -1.64 10.71
C SER A 105 -0.43 -1.08 9.62
N GLY A 106 0.03 -0.05 8.90
CA GLY A 106 -0.71 0.50 7.78
C GLY A 106 0.01 1.66 7.10
N VAL A 107 -0.50 2.04 5.92
CA VAL A 107 -0.06 3.23 5.18
C VAL A 107 -1.16 4.27 5.25
N GLY A 108 -0.85 5.46 5.75
CA GLY A 108 -1.79 6.58 5.86
C GLY A 108 -1.59 7.62 4.78
N HIS A 109 -2.69 8.10 4.21
CA HIS A 109 -2.73 9.35 3.46
C HIS A 109 -2.98 10.50 4.45
N LEU A 110 -1.98 11.36 4.62
CA LEU A 110 -2.14 12.63 5.33
C LEU A 110 -2.64 13.70 4.35
N ARG A 111 -3.82 14.24 4.59
CA ARG A 111 -4.40 15.35 3.82
C ARG A 111 -4.52 16.61 4.65
N ARG A 112 -4.23 17.75 4.03
CA ARG A 112 -4.60 19.06 4.60
C ARG A 112 -6.08 19.36 4.27
N HIS A 113 -6.86 19.68 5.29
CA HIS A 113 -8.24 20.15 5.21
C HIS A 113 -8.33 21.58 5.76
N ALA A 114 -9.41 22.31 5.47
CA ALA A 114 -9.63 23.66 5.97
C ALA A 114 -9.68 23.72 7.51
N GLU A 115 -10.14 22.64 8.14
CA GLU A 115 -10.32 22.52 9.60
C GLU A 115 -9.12 21.86 10.31
N GLY A 116 -8.09 21.42 9.57
CA GLY A 116 -6.94 20.72 10.15
C GLY A 116 -6.38 19.62 9.25
N ALA A 117 -5.70 18.64 9.84
CA ALA A 117 -5.20 17.48 9.11
C ALA A 117 -6.17 16.30 9.24
N ALA A 118 -6.43 15.62 8.11
CA ALA A 118 -7.20 14.38 8.07
C ALA A 118 -6.26 13.23 7.67
N VAL A 119 -6.41 12.08 8.32
CA VAL A 119 -5.62 10.88 8.02
C VAL A 119 -6.55 9.75 7.61
N THR A 120 -6.30 9.16 6.45
CA THR A 120 -6.93 7.91 6.03
C THR A 120 -5.88 6.80 5.99
N VAL A 121 -6.03 5.79 6.83
CA VAL A 121 -5.09 4.67 6.96
C VAL A 121 -5.61 3.44 6.26
N TYR A 122 -4.82 2.90 5.35
CA TYR A 122 -5.04 1.60 4.74
C TYR A 122 -4.35 0.55 5.60
N GLU A 123 -5.11 -0.40 6.10
CA GLU A 123 -4.63 -1.50 6.95
C GLU A 123 -3.60 -2.34 6.20
N ASN A 124 -2.50 -2.72 6.86
CA ASN A 124 -1.60 -3.79 6.43
C ASN A 124 -2.05 -5.10 7.09
N VAL A 125 -2.71 -5.99 6.34
CA VAL A 125 -3.20 -7.27 6.88
C VAL A 125 -2.08 -8.23 7.29
N TYR A 126 -0.85 -7.99 6.81
CA TYR A 126 0.34 -8.80 7.12
C TYR A 126 1.19 -8.21 8.25
N ALA A 127 0.69 -7.18 8.94
CA ALA A 127 1.42 -6.52 10.01
C ALA A 127 1.69 -7.46 11.20
N ALA A 128 2.93 -7.43 11.71
CA ALA A 128 3.29 -8.13 12.94
C ALA A 128 2.55 -7.56 14.17
N HIS A 129 2.29 -6.25 14.16
CA HIS A 129 1.53 -5.54 15.19
C HIS A 129 0.35 -4.81 14.53
N PRO A 130 -0.85 -5.40 14.50
CA PRO A 130 -2.03 -4.77 13.90
C PRO A 130 -2.44 -3.46 14.60
N LEU A 131 -3.18 -2.60 13.90
CA LEU A 131 -3.71 -1.37 14.50
C LEU A 131 -4.81 -1.68 15.52
N PRO A 132 -4.80 -1.04 16.70
CA PRO A 132 -5.89 -1.16 17.66
C PRO A 132 -7.05 -0.25 17.25
N PHE A 133 -7.89 -0.71 16.30
CA PHE A 133 -8.93 0.11 15.66
C PHE A 133 -9.84 0.85 16.64
N ASP A 134 -10.25 0.18 17.71
CA ASP A 134 -11.15 0.75 18.73
C ASP A 134 -10.51 1.85 19.59
N LYS A 135 -9.19 2.03 19.49
CA LYS A 135 -8.40 2.98 20.28
C LYS A 135 -7.83 4.12 19.43
N LEU A 136 -8.17 4.18 18.14
CA LEU A 136 -7.67 5.22 17.25
C LEU A 136 -8.38 6.56 17.51
N PRO A 137 -7.65 7.69 17.47
CA PRO A 137 -8.25 9.02 17.53
C PRO A 137 -9.28 9.23 16.41
N HIS A 138 -10.34 9.99 16.69
CA HIS A 138 -11.41 10.28 15.72
C HIS A 138 -10.96 10.99 14.44
N CYS A 139 -9.77 11.61 14.43
CA CYS A 139 -9.19 12.22 13.23
C CYS A 139 -8.54 11.21 12.26
N ILE A 140 -8.50 9.93 12.62
CA ILE A 140 -7.97 8.84 11.82
C ILE A 140 -9.11 7.98 11.29
N ASN A 141 -9.33 8.04 9.98
CA ASN A 141 -10.19 7.10 9.27
C ASN A 141 -9.39 5.86 8.88
N VAL A 142 -10.00 4.68 8.96
CA VAL A 142 -9.34 3.42 8.58
C VAL A 142 -10.11 2.72 7.46
N VAL A 143 -9.38 2.33 6.42
CA VAL A 143 -9.84 1.46 5.34
C VAL A 143 -9.27 0.07 5.62
N ARG A 144 -10.17 -0.85 5.99
CA ARG A 144 -9.85 -2.27 6.15
C ARG A 144 -9.88 -2.93 4.78
N VAL A 145 -8.95 -3.86 4.56
CA VAL A 145 -8.82 -4.56 3.28
C VAL A 145 -8.97 -6.04 3.53
N GLU A 146 -9.93 -6.65 2.85
CA GLU A 146 -10.11 -8.10 2.87
C GLU A 146 -9.29 -8.69 1.72
N ILE A 147 -8.36 -9.59 2.05
CA ILE A 147 -7.56 -10.31 1.08
C ILE A 147 -7.98 -11.77 1.14
N ASP A 148 -8.48 -12.29 0.02
CA ASP A 148 -8.61 -13.74 -0.16
C ASP A 148 -7.21 -14.36 -0.03
N ALA A 149 -7.00 -15.11 1.04
CA ALA A 149 -5.72 -15.77 1.29
C ALA A 149 -5.34 -16.59 0.05
N GLN A 150 -4.27 -16.19 -0.65
CA GLN A 150 -3.68 -17.09 -1.64
C GLN A 150 -3.27 -18.36 -0.91
N PRO A 151 -3.63 -19.55 -1.41
CA PRO A 151 -3.06 -20.77 -0.86
C PRO A 151 -1.54 -20.67 -1.03
N VAL A 152 -0.82 -20.76 0.09
CA VAL A 152 0.63 -20.93 0.10
C VAL A 152 0.89 -22.25 -0.62
N ILE A 153 1.30 -22.21 -1.88
CA ILE A 153 1.85 -23.40 -2.54
C ILE A 153 3.27 -23.53 -1.99
N PRO A 154 3.57 -24.55 -1.16
CA PRO A 154 4.92 -24.74 -0.66
C PRO A 154 5.85 -24.98 -1.84
N ALA A 155 7.04 -24.38 -1.80
CA ALA A 155 8.06 -24.53 -2.84
C ALA A 155 8.51 -25.99 -3.08
N ASP A 156 8.05 -26.93 -2.25
CA ASP A 156 8.43 -28.35 -2.29
C ASP A 156 7.51 -29.25 -3.13
N ALA A 157 6.46 -28.71 -3.76
CA ALA A 157 5.54 -29.52 -4.57
C ALA A 157 5.98 -29.71 -6.05
N ALA A 158 7.08 -29.08 -6.48
CA ALA A 158 7.55 -29.14 -7.87
C ALA A 158 8.57 -30.26 -8.17
N SER A 159 8.93 -31.10 -7.19
CA SER A 159 9.90 -32.18 -7.39
C SER A 159 9.38 -33.52 -6.86
N ARG A 160 8.30 -34.03 -7.46
CA ARG A 160 7.91 -35.46 -7.40
C ARG A 160 6.87 -35.78 -8.47
N ARG A 161 7.32 -35.79 -9.73
CA ARG A 161 6.79 -36.70 -10.76
C ARG A 161 8.00 -37.25 -11.53
N GLY A 162 8.53 -38.34 -11.02
CA GLY A 162 9.16 -39.35 -11.86
C GLY A 162 8.08 -40.24 -12.47
#